data_AF-A0A351HB14-F1
#
_entry.id   AF-A0A351HB14-F1
#
_cell.length_a   1.000
_cell.length_b   1.000
_cell.length_c   1.000
_cell.angle_alpha   90.00
_cell.angle_beta   90.00
_cell.angle_gamma   90.00
#
_symmetry.space_group_name_H-M   'P 1'
#
loop_
_entity.id
_entity.type
_entity.pdbx_description
1 polymer ?
#
loop_
_entity_poly.entity_id
_entity_poly.type
_entity_poly.pdbx_seq_one_letter_code
_entity_poly.pdbx_strand_id
1 'polypeptide(L)'
;DIDRSRSRITFLEEEESVLAAITKFVTLEEYLIIGKANDRFLLFGKGFDCQEVLTRVKEELEVRGGSGKDRGQFLFEGDFSAVKELILKNFS
;
A
#
# COMPACT_ATOMS: atom_id res chain seq x y z
N ASP A 1 18.73 6.95 20.87
CA ASP A 1 18.65 6.22 19.60
C ASP A 1 17.21 6.10 19.14
N ILE A 2 16.83 6.88 18.13
CA ILE A 2 15.51 6.74 17.49
C ILE A 2 15.66 5.57 16.51
N ASP A 3 15.08 4.45 16.89
CA ASP A 3 15.11 3.19 16.16
C ASP A 3 14.42 3.34 14.80
N ARG A 4 15.20 3.53 13.74
CA ARG A 4 14.72 3.72 12.36
C ARG A 4 14.12 2.44 11.75
N SER A 5 13.92 1.37 12.53
CA SER A 5 13.40 0.08 12.04
C SER A 5 11.90 -0.14 12.22
N ARG A 6 11.15 0.79 12.82
CA ARG A 6 9.77 0.49 13.26
C ARG A 6 8.71 0.56 12.16
N SER A 7 8.91 1.44 11.18
CA SER A 7 7.93 1.77 10.13
C SER A 7 8.56 1.64 8.75
N ARG A 8 7.93 0.88 7.83
CA ARG A 8 8.44 0.71 6.46
C ARG A 8 7.32 0.73 5.42
N ILE A 9 7.47 1.57 4.41
CA ILE A 9 6.68 1.53 3.17
C ILE A 9 7.40 0.63 2.16
N THR A 10 6.69 -0.37 1.62
CA THR A 10 7.22 -1.34 0.67
C THR A 10 6.31 -1.47 -0.53
N PHE A 11 6.90 -1.53 -1.73
CA PHE A 11 6.18 -1.69 -2.98
C PHE A 11 6.57 -2.99 -3.66
N LEU A 12 5.60 -3.78 -4.05
CA LEU A 12 5.80 -5.11 -4.64
C LEU A 12 4.94 -5.27 -5.89
N GLU A 13 5.47 -5.91 -6.93
CA GLU A 13 4.70 -6.33 -8.10
C GLU A 13 4.82 -7.85 -8.22
N GLU A 14 3.76 -8.55 -7.84
CA GLU A 14 3.74 -10.00 -7.68
C GLU A 14 2.33 -10.54 -7.89
N GLU A 15 2.17 -11.85 -7.91
CA GLU A 15 0.85 -12.47 -7.89
C GLU A 15 0.07 -12.11 -6.60
N GLU A 16 -1.26 -11.98 -6.72
CA GLU A 16 -2.14 -11.68 -5.58
C GLU A 16 -1.98 -12.69 -4.43
N SER A 17 -1.75 -13.97 -4.77
CA SER A 17 -1.51 -15.05 -3.80
C SER A 17 -0.27 -14.80 -2.93
N VAL A 18 0.81 -14.30 -3.54
CA VAL A 18 2.08 -13.97 -2.89
C VAL A 18 1.91 -12.74 -2.00
N LEU A 19 1.28 -11.69 -2.53
CA LEU A 19 1.02 -10.45 -1.79
C LEU A 19 0.19 -10.70 -0.53
N ALA A 20 -0.88 -11.51 -0.64
CA ALA A 20 -1.71 -11.88 0.50
C ALA A 20 -0.93 -12.69 1.57
N ALA A 21 -0.01 -13.55 1.13
CA ALA A 21 0.79 -14.40 2.02
C ALA A 21 1.86 -13.61 2.79
N ILE A 22 2.50 -12.62 2.17
CA ILE A 22 3.60 -11.83 2.76
C ILE A 22 3.22 -11.26 4.13
N THR A 23 2.00 -10.75 4.27
CA THR A 23 1.54 -10.13 5.53
C THR A 23 1.62 -11.07 6.74
N LYS A 24 1.63 -12.39 6.54
CA LYS A 24 1.76 -13.41 7.61
C LYS A 24 3.19 -13.54 8.14
N PHE A 25 4.18 -13.10 7.39
CA PHE A 25 5.60 -13.25 7.71
C PHE A 25 6.27 -11.93 8.13
N VAL A 26 5.58 -10.80 7.99
CA VAL A 26 6.09 -9.49 8.38
C VAL A 26 6.03 -9.33 9.89
N THR A 27 7.20 -9.19 10.52
CA THR A 27 7.33 -9.01 11.98
C THR A 27 7.45 -7.55 12.40
N LEU A 28 7.40 -6.61 11.46
CA LEU A 28 7.49 -5.17 11.76
C LEU A 28 6.31 -4.72 12.64
N GLU A 29 6.57 -3.77 13.52
CA GLU A 29 5.55 -3.15 14.36
C GLU A 29 4.62 -2.28 13.51
N GLU A 30 5.18 -1.55 12.54
CA GLU A 30 4.45 -0.72 11.61
C GLU A 30 4.93 -0.96 10.16
N TYR A 31 4.00 -1.07 9.23
CA TYR A 31 4.30 -1.18 7.80
C TYR A 31 3.13 -0.73 6.93
N LEU A 32 3.47 -0.32 5.71
CA LEU A 32 2.53 -0.18 4.61
C LEU A 32 3.10 -0.93 3.41
N ILE A 33 2.40 -1.95 2.94
CA ILE A 33 2.74 -2.69 1.73
C ILE A 33 1.74 -2.30 0.64
N ILE A 34 2.26 -1.84 -0.48
CA ILE A 34 1.53 -1.54 -1.71
C ILE A 34 1.92 -2.60 -2.72
N GLY A 35 1.04 -3.58 -2.88
CA GLY A 35 1.20 -4.65 -3.86
C GLY A 35 0.48 -4.31 -5.16
N LYS A 36 1.07 -4.64 -6.31
CA LYS A 36 0.42 -4.59 -7.62
C LYS A 36 0.33 -6.02 -8.16
N ALA A 37 -0.88 -6.43 -8.51
CA ALA A 37 -1.18 -7.67 -9.22
C ALA A 37 -2.04 -7.32 -10.44
N ASN A 38 -1.45 -7.40 -11.64
CA ASN A 38 -2.07 -6.91 -12.88
C ASN A 38 -2.48 -5.42 -12.77
N ASP A 39 -3.77 -5.11 -12.94
CA ASP A 39 -4.40 -3.78 -12.83
C ASP A 39 -4.91 -3.45 -11.41
N ARG A 40 -4.73 -4.39 -10.47
CA ARG A 40 -5.19 -4.26 -9.09
C ARG A 40 -4.04 -3.93 -8.17
N PHE A 41 -4.28 -2.94 -7.32
CA PHE A 41 -3.43 -2.55 -6.22
C PHE A 41 -4.04 -3.05 -4.91
N LEU A 42 -3.19 -3.59 -4.05
CA LEU A 42 -3.52 -4.10 -2.73
C LEU A 42 -2.76 -3.30 -1.68
N LEU A 43 -3.47 -2.87 -0.64
CA LEU A 43 -2.91 -2.17 0.51
C LEU A 43 -2.96 -3.09 1.73
N PHE A 44 -1.84 -3.22 2.40
CA PHE A 44 -1.75 -3.88 3.70
C PHE A 44 -1.02 -2.96 4.68
N GLY A 45 -1.75 -2.51 5.69
CA GLY A 45 -1.27 -1.59 6.71
C GLY A 45 -1.26 -2.26 8.09
N LYS A 46 -0.22 -1.98 8.85
CA LYS A 46 -0.16 -2.17 10.30
C LYS A 46 0.46 -0.90 10.86
N GLY A 47 -0.26 -0.17 11.72
CA GLY A 47 0.16 1.18 12.13
C GLY A 47 0.00 2.26 11.05
N PHE A 48 -0.49 1.91 9.86
CA PHE A 48 -0.88 2.82 8.78
C PHE A 48 -2.37 2.66 8.48
N ASP A 49 -3.08 3.77 8.29
CA ASP A 49 -4.48 3.76 7.90
C ASP A 49 -4.62 3.67 6.37
N CYS A 50 -4.94 2.47 5.87
CA CYS A 50 -5.16 2.23 4.44
C CYS A 50 -6.34 3.03 3.88
N GLN A 51 -7.32 3.41 4.71
CA GLN A 51 -8.43 4.25 4.28
C GLN A 51 -7.95 5.67 3.96
N GLU A 52 -7.06 6.23 4.78
CA GLU A 52 -6.42 7.51 4.52
C GLU A 52 -5.55 7.44 3.26
N VAL A 53 -4.75 6.38 3.13
CA VAL A 53 -3.94 6.13 1.93
C VAL A 53 -4.80 6.09 0.66
N LEU A 54 -5.87 5.29 0.64
CA LEU A 54 -6.74 5.21 -0.54
C LEU A 54 -7.50 6.52 -0.81
N THR A 55 -7.87 7.25 0.24
CA THR A 55 -8.49 8.58 0.08
C THR A 55 -7.53 9.51 -0.65
N ARG A 56 -6.26 9.54 -0.25
CA ARG A 56 -5.22 10.33 -0.90
C ARG A 56 -4.98 9.91 -2.35
N VAL A 57 -4.98 8.60 -2.63
CA VAL A 57 -4.89 8.09 -4.00
C VAL A 57 -6.06 8.58 -4.86
N LYS A 58 -7.29 8.55 -4.33
CA LYS A 58 -8.50 9.00 -5.06
C LYS A 58 -8.56 10.50 -5.31
N GLU A 59 -7.89 11.31 -4.49
CA GLU A 59 -7.81 12.76 -4.69
C GLU A 59 -6.98 13.13 -5.93
N GLU A 60 -5.97 12.31 -6.26
CA GLU A 60 -4.96 12.62 -7.27
C GLU A 60 -5.07 11.74 -8.52
N LEU A 61 -5.64 10.53 -8.38
CA LEU A 61 -5.74 9.53 -9.43
C LEU A 61 -7.18 9.04 -9.59
N GLU A 62 -7.61 8.85 -10.84
CA GLU A 62 -8.91 8.23 -11.15
C GLU A 62 -8.84 6.72 -10.90
N VAL A 63 -9.17 6.30 -9.69
CA VAL A 63 -9.14 4.89 -9.26
C VAL A 63 -10.50 4.41 -8.76
N ARG A 64 -10.76 3.10 -8.87
CA ARG A 64 -11.97 2.47 -8.34
C ARG A 64 -11.61 1.46 -7.27
N GLY A 65 -12.16 1.58 -6.07
CA GLY A 65 -11.80 0.69 -4.98
C GLY A 65 -12.35 1.09 -3.62
N GLY A 66 -11.99 0.31 -2.62
CA GLY A 66 -12.42 0.48 -1.24
C GLY A 66 -11.34 0.02 -0.26
N SER A 67 -11.38 0.56 0.94
CA SER A 67 -10.42 0.27 2.00
C SER A 67 -11.09 0.31 3.36
N GLY A 68 -10.68 -0.61 4.24
CA GLY A 68 -10.80 -0.43 5.68
C GLY A 68 -9.50 0.18 6.24
N LYS A 69 -9.35 0.16 7.57
CA LYS A 69 -8.16 0.72 8.23
C LYS A 69 -6.89 -0.07 7.95
N ASP A 70 -6.95 -1.40 8.01
CA ASP A 70 -5.74 -2.23 7.92
C ASP A 70 -5.48 -2.77 6.50
N ARG A 71 -6.49 -2.76 5.64
CA ARG A 71 -6.41 -3.33 4.28
C ARG A 71 -7.31 -2.59 3.31
N GLY A 72 -6.89 -2.55 2.06
CA GLY A 72 -7.67 -1.98 0.97
C GLY A 72 -7.26 -2.51 -0.40
N GLN A 73 -8.03 -2.15 -1.40
CA GLN A 73 -7.69 -2.43 -2.79
C GLN A 73 -8.30 -1.40 -3.73
N PHE A 74 -7.65 -1.20 -4.86
CA PHE A 74 -8.17 -0.36 -5.94
C PHE A 74 -7.67 -0.82 -7.30
N LEU A 75 -8.44 -0.50 -8.34
CA LEU A 75 -8.08 -0.65 -9.74
C LEU A 75 -7.55 0.68 -10.26
N PHE A 76 -6.45 0.60 -11.00
CA PHE A 76 -5.84 1.76 -11.65
C PHE A 76 -5.19 1.31 -12.96
N GLU A 77 -5.60 1.93 -14.06
CA GLU A 77 -5.12 1.61 -15.41
C GLU A 77 -3.78 2.31 -15.76
N GLY A 78 -3.27 3.15 -14.86
CA GLY A 78 -2.01 3.87 -15.05
C GLY A 78 -0.77 3.14 -14.53
N ASP A 79 0.36 3.84 -14.53
CA ASP A 79 1.65 3.27 -14.15
C ASP A 79 1.80 3.07 -12.63
N PHE A 80 2.40 1.95 -12.24
CA PHE A 80 2.80 1.70 -10.84
C PHE A 80 3.70 2.82 -10.29
N SER A 81 4.55 3.40 -11.13
CA SER A 81 5.43 4.51 -10.74
C SER A 81 4.65 5.71 -10.19
N ALA A 82 3.49 6.04 -10.78
CA ALA A 82 2.66 7.14 -10.33
C ALA A 82 2.11 6.91 -8.92
N VAL A 83 1.68 5.68 -8.62
CA VAL A 83 1.24 5.30 -7.27
C VAL A 83 2.41 5.37 -6.29
N LYS A 84 3.59 4.87 -6.67
CA LYS A 84 4.81 4.93 -5.85
C LYS A 84 5.17 6.37 -5.45
N GLU A 85 5.27 7.25 -6.43
CA GLU A 85 5.62 8.66 -6.22
C GLU A 85 4.61 9.35 -5.31
N LEU A 86 3.31 9.12 -5.56
CA LEU A 86 2.25 9.69 -4.75
C LEU A 86 2.32 9.25 -3.29
N ILE A 87 2.53 7.96 -3.04
CA ILE A 87 2.60 7.40 -1.69
C ILE A 87 3.83 7.93 -0.95
N LEU A 88 5.01 7.90 -1.58
CA LEU A 88 6.25 8.40 -0.99
C LEU A 88 6.13 9.90 -0.66
N LYS A 89 5.54 10.70 -1.55
CA LYS A 89 5.34 12.14 -1.31
C LYS A 89 4.52 12.44 -0.05
N ASN A 90 3.63 11.54 0.37
CA ASN A 90 2.65 11.82 1.44
C ASN A 90 2.86 11.04 2.73
N PHE A 91 3.55 9.89 2.68
CA PHE A 91 3.59 8.96 3.80
C PHE A 91 5.01 8.50 4.20
N SER A 92 6.07 8.87 3.46
CA SER A 92 7.46 8.54 3.80
C SER A 92 8.22 9.64 4.54
#